data_AF-A0A1L3SXJ4-F1
#
_entry.id   AF-A0A1L3SXJ4-F1
#
_cell.length_a   1.000
_cell.length_b   1.000
_cell.length_c   1.000
_cell.angle_alpha   90.00
_cell.angle_beta   90.00
_cell.angle_gamma   90.00
#
_symmetry.space_group_name_H-M   'P 1'
#
loop_
_entity.id
_entity.type
_entity.pdbx_description
1 polymer ?
#
loop_
_entity_poly.entity_id
_entity_poly.type
_entity_poly.pdbx_seq_one_letter_code
_entity_poly.pdbx_strand_id
1 'polypeptide(L)' 'MNMIIESSKGRADGTCFDDIRELSLDLLVSRGLVFLTEFQANGKRYGGTIIASSPEHAATIAFGRGLDEEVIGRLIHAV' A
#
# COMPACT_ATOMS: atom_id res chain seq x y z
N MET A 1 -14.71 13.57 6.70
CA MET A 1 -13.68 13.35 7.74
C MET A 1 -12.36 13.22 6.99
N ASN A 2 -11.54 14.25 6.98
CA ASN A 2 -10.31 14.25 6.16
C ASN A 2 -9.25 13.45 6.91
N MET A 3 -8.88 12.29 6.36
CA MET A 3 -7.86 11.41 6.93
C MET A 3 -6.49 11.82 6.36
N ILE A 4 -5.61 12.32 7.22
CA ILE A 4 -4.22 12.60 6.85
C ILE A 4 -3.47 11.28 6.91
N ILE A 5 -3.16 10.71 5.74
CA ILE A 5 -2.36 9.50 5.61
C ILE A 5 -0.93 9.93 5.34
N GLU A 6 -0.03 9.73 6.31
CA GLU A 6 1.41 9.91 6.07
C GLU A 6 1.89 8.77 5.16
N SER A 7 2.27 9.11 3.92
CA SER A 7 2.95 8.18 3.01
C SER A 7 4.20 7.66 3.69
N SER A 8 4.25 6.36 3.99
CA SER A 8 5.44 5.71 4.52
C SER A 8 6.49 5.59 3.41
N LYS A 9 7.17 6.70 3.09
CA LYS A 9 8.41 6.69 2.29
C LYS A 9 9.53 5.86 2.93
N GLY A 10 9.28 5.32 4.13
CA GLY A 10 10.19 4.51 4.92
C GLY A 10 10.38 3.11 4.36
N ARG A 11 11.48 2.49 4.77
CA ARG A 11 11.67 1.04 4.70
C ARG A 11 11.42 0.52 6.11
N ALA A 12 10.72 -0.60 6.27
CA ALA A 12 10.84 -1.39 7.50
C ALA A 12 11.44 -2.74 7.11
N ASP A 13 12.39 -3.18 7.92
CA ASP A 13 13.06 -4.47 7.79
C ASP A 13 13.66 -4.76 6.40
N GLY A 14 14.07 -3.70 5.68
CA GLY A 14 14.70 -3.80 4.35
C GLY A 14 13.74 -3.87 3.17
N THR A 15 12.43 -3.94 3.40
CA THR A 15 11.39 -3.96 2.34
C THR A 15 10.90 -2.54 2.05
N CYS A 16 10.76 -2.20 0.77
CA CYS A 16 10.17 -0.93 0.33
C CYS A 16 8.63 -1.05 0.42
N PHE A 17 7.95 -0.13 1.11
CA PHE A 17 6.47 -0.09 1.17
C PHE A 17 5.81 0.50 -0.08
N ASP A 18 6.64 1.02 -0.97
CA ASP A 18 6.24 1.73 -2.16
C ASP A 18 6.85 1.00 -3.36
N ASP A 19 6.10 0.05 -3.91
CA ASP A 19 6.46 -0.72 -5.10
C ASP A 19 6.43 0.16 -6.38
N ILE A 20 6.01 1.43 -6.27
CA ILE A 20 5.77 2.31 -7.42
C ILE A 20 7.06 2.96 -7.92
N ARG A 21 8.18 2.82 -7.21
CA ARG A 21 9.46 3.34 -7.68
C ARG A 21 9.83 2.66 -9.00
N GLU A 22 9.85 3.46 -10.08
CA GLU A 22 10.25 3.10 -11.45
C GLU A 22 9.16 2.51 -12.38
N LEU A 23 7.92 2.34 -11.92
CA LEU A 23 6.80 1.89 -12.77
C LEU A 23 5.83 3.03 -13.10
N SER A 24 5.18 2.96 -14.27
CA SER A 24 4.10 3.88 -14.62
C SER A 24 2.90 3.58 -13.72
N LEU A 25 2.77 4.37 -12.65
CA LEU A 25 1.68 4.27 -11.67
C LEU A 25 0.31 4.28 -12.36
N ASP A 26 0.13 5.15 -13.36
CA ASP A 26 -1.12 5.27 -14.11
C ASP A 26 -1.48 3.96 -14.84
N LEU A 27 -0.50 3.23 -15.36
CA LEU A 27 -0.73 1.94 -16.01
C LEU A 27 -1.15 0.87 -14.99
N LEU A 28 -0.54 0.87 -13.81
CA LEU A 28 -0.89 -0.09 -12.76
C LEU A 28 -2.27 0.21 -12.16
N VAL A 29 -2.58 1.49 -11.95
CA VAL A 29 -3.89 1.96 -11.47
C VAL A 29 -4.98 1.67 -12.49
N SER A 30 -4.76 1.98 -13.77
CA SER A 30 -5.74 1.67 -14.84
C SER A 30 -5.99 0.17 -15.01
N ARG A 31 -5.00 -0.68 -14.68
CA ARG A 31 -5.15 -2.14 -14.62
C ARG A 31 -5.75 -2.65 -13.31
N GLY A 32 -6.00 -1.77 -12.34
CA GLY A 32 -6.56 -2.13 -11.04
C GLY A 32 -5.64 -3.00 -10.19
N LEU A 33 -4.32 -2.81 -10.30
CA LEU A 33 -3.30 -3.62 -9.63
C LEU A 33 -2.76 -2.98 -8.33
N VAL A 34 -3.16 -1.74 -8.01
CA VAL A 34 -2.63 -0.99 -6.87
C VAL A 34 -3.61 -1.02 -5.72
N PHE A 35 -3.27 -1.75 -4.66
CA PHE A 35 -4.04 -1.86 -3.43
C PHE A 35 -3.50 -0.90 -2.38
N LEU A 36 -4.40 -0.29 -1.61
CA LEU A 36 -4.07 0.59 -0.50
C LEU A 36 -4.01 -0.24 0.78
N THR A 37 -2.97 -0.02 1.58
CA THR A 37 -2.87 -0.61 2.92
C THR A 37 -2.80 0.46 3.99
N GLU A 38 -3.15 0.07 5.21
CA GLU A 38 -2.87 0.85 6.40
C GLU A 38 -2.36 -0.02 7.53
N PHE A 39 -1.58 0.57 8.43
CA PHE A 39 -1.25 -0.05 9.71
C PHE A 39 -1.10 1.01 10.80
N GLN A 40 -1.10 0.57 12.05
CA GLN A 40 -0.93 1.44 13.22
C GLN A 40 0.39 1.14 13.92
N ALA A 41 1.20 2.18 14.14
CA ALA A 41 2.42 2.08 14.94
C ALA A 41 2.64 3.38 15.72
N ASN A 42 3.15 3.29 16.95
CA ASN A 42 3.46 4.45 17.80
C ASN A 42 2.32 5.47 17.94
N GLY A 43 1.06 5.00 17.99
CA GLY A 43 -0.14 5.86 18.07
C GLY A 43 -0.45 6.64 16.80
N LYS A 44 0.18 6.30 15.67
CA LYS A 44 -0.04 6.90 14.35
C LYS A 44 -0.53 5.85 13.36
N ARG A 45 -1.34 6.30 12.40
CA ARG A 45 -1.80 5.50 11.26
C ARG A 45 -0.95 5.83 10.05
N TYR A 46 -0.41 4.79 9.42
CA TYR A 46 0.42 4.88 8.23
C TYR A 46 -0.32 4.25 7.07
N GLY A 47 -0.18 4.81 5.87
CA GLY A 47 -0.70 4.22 4.66
C GLY A 47 0.40 3.80 3.71
N GLY A 48 0.15 2.72 2.99
CA GLY A 48 1.05 2.15 2.00
C GLY A 48 0.31 1.71 0.75
N THR A 49 1.08 1.17 -0.19
CA THR A 49 0.55 0.54 -1.41
C THR A 49 1.14 -0.84 -1.61
N ILE A 50 0.36 -1.72 -2.22
CA ILE A 50 0.79 -3.04 -2.69
C ILE A 50 0.42 -3.19 -4.16
N ILE A 51 1.37 -3.60 -4.99
CA ILE A 51 1.04 -4.05 -6.36
C ILE A 51 0.70 -5.54 -6.31
N ALA A 52 -0.54 -5.90 -6.66
CA ALA A 52 -0.98 -7.29 -6.70
C ALA A 52 -1.97 -7.53 -7.84
N SER A 53 -2.07 -8.78 -8.28
CA SER A 53 -3.02 -9.22 -9.30
C SER A 53 -4.45 -9.41 -8.78
N SER A 54 -4.63 -9.52 -7.46
CA SER A 54 -5.94 -9.71 -6.82
C SER A 54 -5.93 -9.24 -5.36
N PRO A 55 -7.11 -9.01 -4.74
CA PRO A 55 -7.21 -8.66 -3.33
C PRO A 55 -6.63 -9.73 -2.39
N GLU A 56 -6.80 -11.01 -2.71
CA GLU A 56 -6.28 -12.13 -1.91
C GLU A 56 -4.75 -12.19 -1.95
N HIS A 57 -4.17 -11.90 -3.12
CA HIS A 57 -2.73 -11.78 -3.26
C HIS A 57 -2.20 -10.55 -2.50
N ALA A 58 -2.92 -9.41 -2.55
CA ALA A 58 -2.57 -8.23 -1.77
C ALA A 58 -2.58 -8.51 -0.26
N ALA A 59 -3.59 -9.24 0.24
CA ALA A 59 -3.68 -9.63 1.64
C ALA A 59 -2.54 -10.58 2.05
N THR A 60 -2.14 -11.50 1.16
CA THR A 60 -0.99 -12.39 1.40
C THR A 60 0.32 -11.59 1.53
N ILE A 61 0.52 -10.57 0.68
CA ILE A 61 1.68 -9.68 0.75
C ILE A 61 1.64 -8.86 2.04
N ALA A 62 0.49 -8.26 2.39
CA ALA A 62 0.32 -7.48 3.61
C ALA A 62 0.65 -8.31 4.87
N PHE A 63 0.13 -9.55 4.93
CA PHE A 63 0.46 -10.50 5.99
C PHE A 63 1.96 -10.81 6.02
N GLY A 64 2.57 -11.06 4.85
CA GLY A 64 4.01 -11.34 4.73
C GLY A 64 4.93 -10.20 5.14
N ARG A 65 4.46 -8.94 5.09
CA ARG A 65 5.20 -7.77 5.59
C ARG A 65 5.28 -7.71 7.12
N GLY A 66 4.41 -8.43 7.84
CA GLY A 66 4.50 -8.61 9.29
C GLY A 66 4.20 -7.36 10.13
N LEU A 67 3.60 -6.33 9.54
CA LEU A 67 3.29 -5.05 10.21
C LEU A 67 1.83 -4.94 10.68
N ASP A 68 1.07 -6.04 10.59
CA ASP A 68 -0.39 -6.03 10.84
C ASP A 68 -1.10 -5.03 9.90
N GLU A 69 -0.66 -4.96 8.63
CA GLU A 69 -1.28 -4.10 7.62
C GLU A 69 -2.61 -4.68 7.15
N GLU A 70 -3.63 -3.83 7.05
CA GLU A 70 -4.91 -4.16 6.44
C GLU A 70 -5.01 -3.59 5.03
N VAL A 71 -5.54 -4.38 4.08
CA VAL A 71 -5.89 -3.89 2.75
C VAL A 71 -7.23 -3.17 2.83
N ILE A 72 -7.22 -1.85 2.65
CA ILE A 72 -8.41 -0.99 2.82
C ILE A 72 -9.13 -0.66 1.52
N GLY A 73 -8.53 -1.00 0.39
CA GLY A 73 -9.15 -0.76 -0.90
C GLY A 73 -8.16 -0.80 -2.05
N ARG A 74 -8.60 -0.25 -3.18
CA ARG A 74 -7.84 -0.20 -4.42
C ARG A 74 -7.74 1.24 -4.91
N LEU A 75 -6.56 1.65 -5.34
CA LEU A 75 -6.36 2.96 -5.95
C LEU A 75 -7.01 2.95 -7.34
N ILE A 76 -7.93 3.90 -7.56
CA ILE A 76 -8.66 4.06 -8.84
C ILE A 76 -8.16 5.24 -9.67
N HIS A 77 -7.41 6.16 -9.05
CA HIS A 77 -6.84 7.33 -9.71
C HIS A 77 -5.60 7.81 -8.93
N ALA A 78 -4.49 8.03 -9.63
CA ALA A 78 -3.32 8.71 -9.10
C ALA A 78 -3.35 10.17 -9.56
N VAL A 79 -3.09 11.11 -8.65
CA VAL A 79 -3.06 12.57 -8.90
C VAL A 79 -1.66 13.13 -8.71
#